data_AF-A0A1V4UR54-F1
#
_entry.id   AF-A0A1V4UR54-F1
#
_cell.length_a   1.000
_cell.length_b   1.000
_cell.length_c   1.000
_cell.angle_alpha   90.00
_cell.angle_beta   90.00
_cell.angle_gamma   90.00
#
_symmetry.space_group_name_H-M   'P 1'
#
loop_
_entity.id
_entity.type
_entity.pdbx_description
1 polymer ?
#
loop_
_entity_poly.entity_id
_entity_poly.type
_entity_poly.pdbx_seq_one_letter_code
_entity_poly.pdbx_strand_id
1 'polypeptide(L)'
;MTPSDLAIRAYEISQGVMIKETCFGLQVTGKEADVDRIVSSLRALDPSHIFVKDRGFPPGDPRRCRANLGGARPGYFGHEFEIGLIRNISKGLEALPGRPPGELPHPPTPSKKPGLDAARLKKIIESQES
;
A
#
# COMPACT_ATOMS: atom_id res chain seq x y z
N MET A 1 -5.07 13.63 -2.22
CA MET A 1 -4.96 13.16 -3.62
C MET A 1 -5.51 11.74 -3.69
N THR A 2 -6.42 11.46 -4.62
CA THR A 2 -6.98 10.12 -4.83
C THR A 2 -6.13 9.31 -5.83
N PRO A 3 -6.27 7.98 -5.90
CA PRO A 3 -5.64 7.17 -6.95
C PRO A 3 -5.97 7.66 -8.37
N SER A 4 -7.21 8.12 -8.60
CA SER A 4 -7.64 8.64 -9.91
C SER A 4 -6.95 9.97 -10.24
N ASP A 5 -6.80 10.87 -9.27
CA ASP A 5 -6.02 12.10 -9.46
C ASP A 5 -4.57 11.78 -9.84
N LEU A 6 -3.97 10.81 -9.13
CA LEU A 6 -2.60 10.37 -9.40
C LEU A 6 -2.48 9.73 -10.80
N ALA A 7 -3.48 8.97 -11.24
CA ALA A 7 -3.51 8.36 -12.56
C ALA A 7 -3.46 9.43 -13.67
N ILE A 8 -4.30 10.46 -13.55
CA ILE A 8 -4.33 11.59 -14.49
C ILE A 8 -2.95 12.23 -14.60
N ARG A 9 -2.32 12.56 -13.45
CA ARG A 9 -0.97 13.12 -13.40
C ARG A 9 0.07 12.23 -14.05
N ALA A 10 -0.03 10.91 -13.83
CA ALA A 10 0.91 9.96 -14.39
C ALA A 10 0.75 9.84 -15.92
N TYR A 11 -0.48 9.89 -16.44
CA TYR A 11 -0.75 9.89 -17.88
C TYR A 11 -0.24 11.16 -18.57
N GLU A 12 -0.31 12.33 -17.93
CA GLU A 12 0.24 13.59 -18.46
C GLU A 12 1.75 13.49 -18.76
N ILE A 13 2.47 12.62 -18.05
CA ILE A 13 3.93 12.43 -18.18
C ILE A 13 4.32 11.03 -18.69
N SER A 14 3.35 10.25 -19.19
CA SER A 14 3.54 8.87 -19.63
C SER A 14 4.19 8.80 -21.01
N GLN A 15 5.51 8.94 -21.06
CA GLN A 15 6.28 8.84 -22.31
C GLN A 15 6.47 7.37 -22.74
N GLY A 16 5.37 6.68 -23.06
CA GLY A 16 5.40 5.30 -23.57
C GLY A 16 5.47 4.18 -22.52
N VAL A 17 5.34 4.53 -21.23
CA VAL A 17 5.12 3.51 -20.18
C VAL A 17 3.65 3.08 -20.15
N MET A 18 3.41 1.84 -19.74
CA MET A 18 2.07 1.36 -19.43
C MET A 18 1.69 1.80 -18.02
N ILE A 19 0.58 2.51 -17.90
CA ILE A 19 -0.01 2.90 -16.62
C ILE A 19 -1.36 2.22 -16.48
N LYS A 20 -1.58 1.63 -15.30
CA LYS A 20 -2.85 1.01 -14.93
C LYS A 20 -3.27 1.51 -13.55
N GLU A 21 -4.43 2.13 -13.48
CA GLU A 21 -5.08 2.47 -12.21
C GLU A 21 -5.58 1.20 -11.50
N THR A 22 -5.48 1.21 -10.17
CA THR A 22 -5.98 0.16 -9.29
C THR A 22 -6.64 0.79 -8.07
N CYS A 23 -7.41 0.00 -7.31
CA CYS A 23 -8.03 0.45 -6.07
C CYS A 23 -7.03 0.96 -5.01
N PHE A 24 -5.74 0.65 -5.17
CA PHE A 24 -4.68 0.94 -4.22
C PHE A 24 -3.63 1.94 -4.73
N GLY A 25 -3.84 2.52 -5.92
CA GLY A 25 -2.88 3.41 -6.57
C GLY A 25 -2.58 2.99 -8.00
N LEU A 26 -1.33 3.14 -8.44
CA LEU A 26 -0.93 2.91 -9.83
C LEU A 26 0.02 1.73 -9.99
N GLN A 27 -0.13 1.05 -11.12
CA GLN A 27 0.89 0.15 -11.65
C GLN A 27 1.52 0.82 -12.87
N VAL A 28 2.81 1.12 -12.77
CA VAL A 28 3.61 1.67 -13.87
C VAL A 28 4.54 0.57 -14.37
N THR A 29 4.60 0.36 -15.67
CA THR A 29 5.41 -0.70 -16.28
C THR A 29 6.07 -0.18 -17.54
N GLY A 30 7.39 -0.32 -17.62
CA GLY A 30 8.20 0.20 -18.71
C GLY A 30 9.68 -0.09 -18.46
N LYS A 31 10.56 0.62 -19.14
CA LYS A 31 12.00 0.59 -18.82
C LYS A 31 12.22 1.26 -17.47
N GLU A 32 13.18 0.76 -16.70
CA GLU A 32 13.51 1.24 -15.35
C GLU A 32 13.69 2.76 -15.30
N ALA A 33 14.53 3.33 -16.17
CA ALA A 33 14.75 4.77 -16.24
C ALA A 33 13.47 5.60 -16.49
N ASP A 34 12.53 5.08 -17.30
CA ASP A 34 11.26 5.76 -17.58
C ASP A 34 10.31 5.67 -16.38
N VAL A 35 10.29 4.51 -15.69
CA VAL A 35 9.52 4.30 -14.46
C VAL A 35 10.04 5.21 -13.35
N ASP A 36 11.35 5.25 -13.13
CA ASP A 36 11.99 6.07 -12.08
C ASP A 36 11.75 7.55 -12.29
N ARG A 37 11.82 8.02 -13.54
CA ARG A 37 11.51 9.41 -13.90
C ARG A 37 10.07 9.77 -13.52
N ILE A 38 9.11 8.90 -13.86
CA ILE A 38 7.69 9.11 -13.55
C ILE A 38 7.46 9.05 -12.04
N VAL A 39 8.00 8.04 -11.36
CA VAL A 39 7.91 7.90 -9.90
C VAL A 39 8.45 9.13 -9.19
N SER A 40 9.62 9.63 -9.61
CA SER A 40 10.24 10.82 -9.03
C SER A 40 9.35 12.06 -9.21
N SER A 41 8.79 12.22 -10.42
CA SER A 41 7.90 13.33 -10.73
C SER A 41 6.61 13.28 -9.91
N LEU A 42 6.01 12.09 -9.77
CA LEU A 42 4.79 11.90 -8.98
C LEU A 42 5.05 12.14 -7.49
N ARG A 43 6.14 11.60 -6.94
CA ARG A 43 6.50 11.81 -5.52
C ARG A 43 6.74 13.27 -5.17
N ALA A 44 7.20 14.08 -6.12
CA ALA A 44 7.33 15.52 -5.90
C ALA A 44 5.99 16.23 -5.68
N LEU A 45 4.88 15.70 -6.21
CA LEU A 45 3.53 16.24 -6.02
C LEU A 45 2.99 15.96 -4.61
N ASP A 46 3.33 14.79 -4.05
CA ASP A 46 2.91 14.38 -2.72
C ASP A 46 4.00 13.53 -2.01
N PRO A 47 4.98 14.19 -1.38
CA PRO A 47 6.20 13.53 -0.89
C PRO A 47 5.98 12.60 0.30
N SER A 48 4.87 12.77 1.04
CA SER A 48 4.59 12.03 2.27
C SER A 48 3.57 10.90 2.09
N HIS A 49 2.87 10.83 0.95
CA HIS A 49 1.77 9.87 0.74
C HIS A 49 1.93 8.93 -0.45
N ILE A 50 2.93 9.13 -1.32
CA ILE A 50 3.22 8.19 -2.40
C ILE A 50 4.31 7.20 -1.97
N PHE A 51 3.90 5.94 -1.81
CA PHE A 51 4.79 4.81 -1.52
C PHE A 51 4.94 3.93 -2.76
N VAL A 52 6.17 3.46 -3.00
CA VAL A 52 6.55 2.72 -4.19
C VAL A 52 7.12 1.39 -3.79
N LYS A 53 6.72 0.34 -4.50
CA LYS A 53 7.22 -1.02 -4.31
C LYS A 53 7.37 -1.69 -5.66
N ASP A 54 8.51 -2.33 -5.86
CA ASP A 54 8.75 -3.06 -7.08
C ASP A 54 7.86 -4.29 -7.17
N ARG A 55 7.37 -4.51 -8.39
CA ARG A 55 6.57 -5.69 -8.70
C ARG A 55 7.50 -6.78 -9.23
N GLY A 56 7.58 -7.92 -8.53
CA GLY A 56 8.47 -9.02 -8.95
C GLY A 56 8.08 -9.76 -10.24
N PHE A 57 6.86 -9.57 -10.76
CA PHE A 57 6.40 -10.20 -12.01
C PHE A 57 5.57 -9.21 -12.83
N PRO A 58 5.72 -9.14 -14.16
CA PRO A 58 4.96 -8.23 -14.99
C PRO A 58 3.44 -8.51 -14.93
N PRO A 59 2.59 -7.52 -15.27
CA PRO A 59 1.17 -7.74 -15.46
C PRO A 59 0.92 -8.88 -16.46
N GLY A 60 0.08 -9.86 -16.09
CA GLY A 60 -0.26 -10.98 -16.97
C GLY A 60 0.74 -12.16 -16.97
N ASP A 61 1.83 -12.11 -16.20
CA ASP A 61 2.82 -13.19 -16.16
C ASP A 61 2.18 -14.54 -15.77
N PRO A 62 2.35 -15.62 -16.56
CA PRO A 62 1.67 -16.88 -16.34
C PRO A 62 2.06 -17.57 -15.02
N ARG A 63 3.21 -17.25 -14.43
CA ARG A 63 3.66 -17.79 -13.14
C ARG A 63 2.85 -17.26 -11.96
N ARG A 64 2.15 -16.13 -12.13
CA ARG A 64 1.40 -15.45 -11.05
C ARG A 64 0.00 -15.02 -11.42
N CYS A 65 -0.32 -14.87 -12.71
CA CYS A 65 -1.59 -14.31 -13.13
C CYS A 65 -2.75 -15.24 -12.75
N ARG A 66 -3.65 -14.74 -11.91
CA ARG A 66 -4.90 -15.42 -11.55
C ARG A 66 -5.73 -15.81 -12.77
N ALA A 67 -5.65 -15.06 -13.88
CA ALA A 67 -6.40 -15.40 -15.08
C ALA A 67 -6.05 -16.81 -15.61
N ASN A 68 -4.81 -17.26 -15.37
CA ASN A 68 -4.32 -18.57 -15.82
C ASN A 68 -4.41 -19.63 -14.71
N LEU A 69 -4.19 -19.24 -13.44
CA LEU A 69 -4.08 -20.18 -12.31
C LEU A 69 -5.36 -20.28 -11.45
N GLY A 70 -6.33 -19.39 -11.63
CA GLY A 70 -7.47 -19.25 -10.72
C GLY A 70 -7.07 -18.73 -9.33
N GLY A 71 -8.00 -18.80 -8.36
CA GLY A 71 -7.72 -18.50 -6.95
C GLY A 71 -7.83 -17.02 -6.54
N ALA A 72 -7.29 -16.68 -5.37
CA ALA A 72 -7.28 -15.31 -4.86
C ALA A 72 -6.29 -14.42 -5.65
N ARG A 73 -6.49 -13.10 -5.63
CA ARG A 73 -5.55 -12.14 -6.26
C ARG A 73 -4.23 -12.13 -5.47
N PRO A 74 -3.11 -12.64 -6.00
CA PRO A 74 -1.86 -12.70 -5.24
C PRO A 74 -1.40 -11.30 -4.85
N GLY A 75 -1.01 -11.12 -3.59
CA GLY A 75 -0.57 -9.82 -3.05
C GLY A 75 -1.70 -8.88 -2.62
N TYR A 76 -2.97 -9.16 -2.94
CA TYR A 76 -4.10 -8.27 -2.60
C TYR A 76 -4.26 -8.07 -1.09
N PHE A 77 -4.27 -9.16 -0.31
CA PHE A 77 -4.32 -9.08 1.16
C PHE A 77 -3.10 -8.38 1.75
N GLY A 78 -1.94 -8.50 1.09
CA GLY A 78 -0.73 -7.76 1.47
C GLY A 78 -0.94 -6.26 1.32
N HIS A 79 -1.45 -5.81 0.16
CA HIS A 79 -1.75 -4.39 -0.07
C HIS A 79 -2.83 -3.85 0.87
N GLU A 80 -3.88 -4.63 1.14
CA GLU A 80 -4.94 -4.26 2.09
C GLU A 80 -4.38 -4.04 3.51
N PHE A 81 -3.53 -4.96 3.97
CA PHE A 81 -2.84 -4.82 5.25
C PHE A 81 -1.86 -3.63 5.27
N GLU A 82 -1.02 -3.50 4.23
CA GLU A 82 -0.05 -2.42 4.08
C GLU A 82 -0.75 -1.05 4.12
N ILE A 83 -1.87 -0.88 3.43
CA ILE A 83 -2.65 0.37 3.42
C ILE A 83 -3.11 0.80 4.82
N GLY A 84 -3.45 -0.17 5.68
CA GLY A 84 -3.78 0.10 7.07
C GLY A 84 -2.62 0.68 7.89
N LEU A 85 -1.38 0.41 7.47
CA LEU A 85 -0.15 0.84 8.14
C LEU A 85 0.47 2.11 7.54
N ILE A 86 0.48 2.25 6.20
CA ILE A 86 1.16 3.37 5.52
C ILE A 86 0.67 4.74 6.00
N ARG A 87 -0.59 4.87 6.40
CA ARG A 87 -1.13 6.12 6.98
C ARG A 87 -0.36 6.60 8.21
N ASN A 88 0.19 5.68 9.01
CA ASN A 88 0.99 6.04 10.17
C ASN A 88 2.40 6.49 9.73
N ILE A 89 2.93 5.89 8.66
CA ILE A 89 4.20 6.30 8.06
C ILE A 89 4.07 7.72 7.50
N SER A 90 3.00 8.03 6.77
CA SER A 90 2.73 9.38 6.25
C SER A 90 2.71 10.43 7.36
N LYS A 91 1.97 10.18 8.46
CA LYS A 91 1.96 11.07 9.62
C LYS A 91 3.36 11.30 10.20
N GLY A 92 4.18 10.26 10.23
CA GLY A 92 5.58 10.34 10.65
C GLY A 92 6.41 11.22 9.72
N LEU A 93 6.27 11.04 8.40
CA LEU A 93 6.98 11.81 7.38
C LEU A 93 6.58 13.30 7.40
N GLU A 94 5.29 13.60 7.62
CA GLU A 94 4.80 14.98 7.76
C GLU A 94 5.32 15.67 9.02
N ALA A 95 5.44 14.94 10.14
CA ALA A 95 5.93 15.49 11.40
C ALA A 95 7.47 15.64 11.43
N LEU A 96 8.19 14.88 10.63
CA LEU A 96 9.65 14.79 10.66
C LEU A 96 10.38 16.14 10.46
N PRO A 97 9.99 17.04 9.53
CA PRO A 97 10.66 18.31 9.32
C PRO A 97 10.60 19.25 10.53
N GLY A 98 9.56 19.14 11.36
CA GLY A 98 9.39 19.94 12.58
C GLY A 98 10.12 19.38 13.79
N ARG A 99 10.81 18.24 13.63
CA ARG A 99 11.40 17.50 14.73
C ARG A 99 12.89 17.79 14.89
N PRO A 100 13.39 18.07 16.10
CA PRO A 100 14.82 18.21 16.32
C PRO A 100 15.57 16.88 16.05
N PRO A 101 16.76 16.93 15.42
CA PRO A 101 17.58 15.75 15.17
C PRO A 101 17.88 14.99 16.47
N GLY A 102 17.70 13.67 16.45
CA GLY A 102 17.99 12.79 17.59
C GLY A 102 16.84 12.62 18.59
N GLU A 103 15.75 13.35 18.45
CA GLU A 103 14.54 13.10 19.25
C GLU A 103 13.87 11.80 18.78
N LEU A 104 13.78 10.80 19.66
CA LEU A 104 13.19 9.49 19.36
C LEU A 104 11.68 9.53 19.53
N PRO A 105 10.88 8.95 18.61
CA PRO A 105 9.43 8.96 18.75
C PRO A 105 9.05 8.24 20.05
N HIS A 106 8.10 8.82 20.79
CA HIS A 106 7.55 8.23 22.01
C HIS A 106 6.15 7.68 21.70
N PRO A 107 6.04 6.55 20.97
CA PRO A 107 4.74 5.96 20.72
C PRO A 107 4.09 5.57 22.04
N PRO A 108 2.76 5.68 22.16
CA PRO A 108 2.06 5.19 23.33
C PRO A 108 2.35 3.69 23.49
N THR A 109 2.63 3.26 24.72
CA THR A 109 2.77 1.85 25.01
C THR A 109 1.47 1.14 24.62
N PRO A 110 1.51 0.07 23.79
CA PRO A 110 0.31 -0.65 23.42
C PRO A 110 -0.40 -1.09 24.69
N SER A 111 -1.65 -0.66 24.89
CA SER A 111 -2.44 -1.20 25.99
C SER A 111 -2.58 -2.70 25.74
N LYS A 112 -2.04 -3.53 26.63
CA LYS A 112 -2.36 -4.96 26.65
C LYS A 112 -3.85 -5.07 26.98
N LYS A 113 -4.72 -4.98 25.98
CA LYS A 113 -6.10 -5.42 26.14
C LYS A 113 -6.01 -6.89 26.50
N PRO A 114 -6.65 -7.35 27.58
CA PRO A 114 -6.69 -8.78 27.87
C PRO A 114 -7.22 -9.49 26.63
N GLY A 115 -6.56 -10.57 26.22
CA GLY A 115 -7.03 -11.41 25.13
C GLY A 115 -8.46 -11.88 25.39
N LEU A 116 -9.18 -12.28 24.34
CA LEU A 116 -10.51 -12.83 24.51
C LEU A 116 -10.41 -14.12 25.35
N ASP A 117 -11.17 -14.18 26.43
CA ASP A 117 -11.26 -15.36 27.28
C ASP A 117 -11.74 -16.59 26.47
N ALA A 118 -11.12 -17.75 26.70
CA ALA A 118 -11.40 -18.96 25.93
C ALA A 118 -12.86 -19.43 26.07
N ALA A 119 -13.45 -19.28 27.27
CA ALA A 119 -14.86 -19.64 27.48
C ALA A 119 -15.79 -18.67 26.76
N ARG A 120 -15.44 -17.37 26.72
CA ARG A 120 -16.17 -16.38 25.92
C ARG A 120 -16.06 -16.65 24.41
N LEU A 121 -14.88 -17.03 23.91
CA LEU A 121 -14.68 -17.40 22.51
C LEU A 121 -15.57 -18.60 22.13
N LYS A 122 -15.59 -19.64 22.98
CA LYS A 122 -16.43 -20.82 22.77
C LYS A 122 -17.92 -20.47 22.66
N LYS A 123 -18.44 -19.61 23.55
CA LYS A 123 -19.83 -19.12 23.48
C LYS A 123 -20.14 -18.37 22.18
N ILE A 124 -19.19 -17.57 21.68
CA ILE A 124 -19.38 -16.85 20.41
C ILE A 124 -19.49 -17.84 19.26
N ILE A 125 -18.60 -18.84 19.19
CA ILE A 125 -18.61 -19.88 18.15
C ILE A 125 -19.97 -20.61 18.16
N GLU A 126 -20.39 -21.11 19.31
CA GLU A 126 -21.67 -21.84 19.46
C GLU A 126 -22.89 -20.98 19.05
N SER A 127 -22.86 -19.66 19.32
CA SER A 127 -23.94 -18.75 18.94
C SER A 127 -24.06 -18.45 17.44
N GLN A 128 -22.99 -18.67 16.65
CA GLN A 128 -22.98 -18.44 15.21
C GLN A 128 -23.30 -19.71 14.40
N GLU A 129 -23.25 -20.87 15.04
CA GLU A 129 -23.60 -22.17 14.44
C GLU A 129 -25.08 -22.56 14.66
N SER A 130 -25.88 -21.68 15.29
CA SER A 130 -27.33 -21.82 15.50
C SER A 130 -28.13 -21.07 14.44
#